data_AF-K5X0P5-F1
#
_entry.id   AF-K5X0P5-F1
#
_cell.length_a   1.000
_cell.length_b   1.000
_cell.length_c   1.000
_cell.angle_alpha   90.00
_cell.angle_beta   90.00
_cell.angle_gamma   90.00
#
_symmetry.space_group_name_H-M   'P 1'
#
loop_
_entity.id
_entity.type
_entity.pdbx_description
1 polymer ?
#
loop_
_entity_poly.entity_id
_entity_poly.type
_entity_poly.pdbx_seq_one_letter_code
_entity_poly.pdbx_strand_id
1 'polypeptide(L)'
;MFSTVVRCSKASRRPLTPKRGNKDYYKGTRQAFLPGGHRTGAPGKHVIGGKAKYRLLDEKVRVFVAPPVAEIESSPLKPYVSRSVYLSKKERQAVFGKLPAGGLQGAQLLELARKRMSEAVVKQT
;
A
#
# COMPACT_ATOMS: atom_id res chain seq x y z
N MET A 1 -19.55 -14.41 -39.64
CA MET A 1 -18.57 -14.92 -38.65
C MET A 1 -17.21 -14.95 -39.34
N PHE A 2 -16.39 -13.91 -39.18
CA PHE A 2 -15.09 -13.83 -39.86
C PHE A 2 -14.00 -14.48 -39.00
N SER A 3 -13.62 -15.69 -39.39
CA SER A 3 -12.45 -16.42 -38.90
C SER A 3 -11.17 -15.93 -39.62
N THR A 4 -10.74 -14.69 -39.39
CA THR A 4 -9.57 -14.13 -40.10
C THR A 4 -8.61 -13.35 -39.19
N VAL A 5 -8.04 -13.99 -38.16
CA VAL A 5 -6.84 -13.43 -37.46
C VAL A 5 -5.83 -14.52 -37.05
N VAL A 6 -5.65 -15.59 -37.83
CA VAL A 6 -4.74 -16.70 -37.45
C VAL A 6 -3.39 -16.73 -38.19
N ARG A 7 -3.13 -16.00 -39.30
CA ARG A 7 -2.02 -16.43 -40.19
C ARG A 7 -0.93 -15.44 -40.66
N CYS A 8 -0.96 -14.13 -40.40
CA CYS A 8 -0.06 -13.21 -41.14
C CYS A 8 0.92 -12.34 -40.33
N SER A 9 1.40 -12.78 -39.15
CA SER A 9 2.72 -12.29 -38.67
C SER A 9 3.48 -13.44 -38.02
N LYS A 10 4.40 -14.05 -38.77
CA LYS A 10 5.09 -15.30 -38.39
C LYS A 10 6.16 -15.13 -37.30
N ALA A 11 6.24 -13.97 -36.64
CA ALA A 11 7.07 -13.75 -35.46
C ALA A 11 6.34 -12.88 -34.43
N SER A 12 5.58 -13.51 -33.54
CA SER A 12 5.04 -12.81 -32.38
C SER A 12 6.17 -12.49 -31.40
N ARG A 13 6.74 -11.29 -31.47
CA ARG A 13 7.68 -10.74 -30.46
C ARG A 13 6.99 -10.38 -29.13
N ARG A 14 5.81 -10.95 -28.87
CA ARG A 14 5.06 -10.70 -27.63
C ARG A 14 5.79 -11.33 -26.45
N PRO A 15 5.79 -10.67 -25.28
CA PRO A 15 6.43 -11.23 -24.09
C PRO A 15 5.78 -12.56 -23.70
N LEU A 16 6.60 -13.54 -23.34
CA LEU A 16 6.12 -14.84 -22.87
C LEU A 16 5.31 -14.68 -21.58
N THR A 17 4.14 -15.32 -21.51
CA THR A 17 3.34 -15.43 -20.29
C THR A 17 3.66 -16.75 -19.58
N PRO A 18 3.30 -16.92 -18.29
CA PRO A 18 3.54 -18.18 -17.57
C PRO A 18 2.86 -19.41 -18.21
N LYS A 19 1.96 -19.22 -19.19
CA LYS A 19 1.20 -20.29 -19.86
C LYS A 19 1.72 -20.65 -21.26
N ARG A 20 2.80 -20.02 -21.73
CA ARG A 20 3.30 -20.15 -23.12
C ARG A 20 4.66 -20.84 -23.27
N GLY A 21 5.29 -21.27 -22.16
CA GLY A 21 6.56 -21.99 -22.18
C GLY A 21 6.39 -23.50 -21.94
N ASN A 22 7.48 -24.25 -22.06
CA ASN A 22 7.53 -25.69 -21.76
C ASN A 22 7.74 -25.95 -20.25
N LYS A 23 7.87 -27.22 -19.84
CA LYS A 23 7.98 -27.67 -18.44
C LYS A 23 9.03 -26.93 -17.61
N ASP A 24 10.17 -26.55 -18.21
CA ASP A 24 11.27 -25.87 -17.50
C ASP A 24 11.10 -24.35 -17.44
N TYR A 25 10.09 -23.79 -18.10
CA TYR A 25 9.84 -22.36 -18.11
C TYR A 25 8.99 -21.94 -16.93
N TYR A 26 9.63 -21.32 -15.93
CA TYR A 26 8.95 -20.66 -14.82
C TYR A 26 8.97 -19.13 -14.98
N LYS A 27 7.79 -18.51 -14.88
CA LYS A 27 7.65 -17.04 -14.80
C LYS A 27 6.76 -16.66 -13.62
N GLY A 28 7.33 -15.89 -12.68
CA GLY A 28 6.62 -15.40 -11.50
C GLY A 28 5.57 -14.32 -11.81
N THR A 29 4.61 -14.16 -10.90
CA THR A 29 3.46 -13.23 -11.02
C THR A 29 3.58 -11.98 -10.14
N ARG A 30 4.80 -11.59 -9.78
CA ARG A 30 5.09 -10.44 -8.90
C ARG A 30 4.47 -10.55 -7.49
N GLN A 31 4.26 -11.75 -6.97
CA GLN A 31 3.82 -11.93 -5.57
C GLN A 31 4.74 -11.26 -4.54
N ALA A 32 6.03 -11.08 -4.86
CA ALA A 32 7.00 -10.36 -4.03
C ALA A 32 6.85 -8.81 -4.05
N PHE A 33 5.82 -8.26 -4.69
CA PHE A 33 5.57 -6.82 -4.78
C PHE A 33 4.32 -6.46 -4.00
N LEU A 34 4.32 -5.28 -3.37
CA LEU A 34 3.09 -4.70 -2.82
C LEU A 34 2.15 -4.31 -3.97
N PRO A 35 0.82 -4.34 -3.75
CA PRO A 35 -0.13 -3.80 -4.72
C PRO A 35 0.25 -2.36 -5.08
N GLY A 36 0.60 -2.11 -6.35
CA GLY A 36 1.02 -0.79 -6.84
C GLY A 36 2.36 -0.27 -6.30
N GLY A 37 3.12 -1.07 -5.53
CA GLY A 37 4.26 -0.58 -4.74
C GLY A 37 5.58 -1.30 -5.00
N HIS A 38 6.50 -1.09 -4.07
CA HIS A 38 7.87 -1.61 -4.15
C HIS A 38 7.95 -3.13 -3.93
N ARG A 39 9.10 -3.69 -4.34
CA ARG A 39 9.44 -5.11 -4.13
C ARG A 39 9.81 -5.32 -2.66
N THR A 40 9.13 -6.24 -1.99
CA THR A 40 9.37 -6.64 -0.59
C THR A 40 10.17 -7.94 -0.47
N GLY A 41 10.33 -8.67 -1.57
CA GLY A 41 11.11 -9.91 -1.60
C GLY A 41 10.25 -11.16 -1.46
N ALA A 42 10.88 -12.34 -1.51
CA ALA A 42 10.18 -13.61 -1.36
C ALA A 42 9.93 -13.91 0.14
N PRO A 43 8.79 -14.54 0.50
CA PRO A 43 8.44 -14.83 1.89
C PRO A 43 9.24 -15.98 2.51
N GLY A 44 10.18 -16.57 1.77
CA GLY A 44 10.88 -17.77 2.18
C GLY A 44 12.06 -18.10 1.27
N LYS A 45 12.65 -19.28 1.48
CA LYS A 45 13.81 -19.76 0.73
C LYS A 45 13.61 -21.20 0.26
N HIS A 46 14.12 -21.50 -0.94
CA HIS A 46 14.23 -22.87 -1.40
C HIS A 46 15.30 -23.62 -0.59
N VAL A 47 15.00 -24.86 -0.21
CA VAL A 47 15.89 -25.70 0.58
C VAL A 47 16.22 -26.94 -0.25
N ILE A 48 17.52 -27.22 -0.38
CA ILE A 48 18.02 -28.34 -1.20
C ILE A 48 17.84 -29.67 -0.45
N GLY A 49 18.18 -29.69 0.85
CA GLY A 49 18.06 -30.86 1.73
C GLY A 49 16.71 -30.96 2.46
N GLY A 50 16.28 -32.19 2.74
CA GLY A 50 15.05 -32.48 3.50
C GLY A 50 13.80 -32.71 2.63
N LYS A 51 12.69 -33.02 3.33
CA LYS A 51 11.37 -33.33 2.73
C LYS A 51 10.67 -32.08 2.18
N ALA A 52 10.76 -30.96 2.89
CA ALA A 52 10.18 -29.68 2.45
C ALA A 52 11.18 -28.90 1.56
N LYS A 53 10.82 -28.68 0.29
CA LYS A 53 11.68 -27.99 -0.71
C LYS A 53 11.62 -26.46 -0.67
N TYR A 54 10.68 -25.91 0.10
CA TYR A 54 10.55 -24.48 0.37
C TYR A 54 10.23 -24.25 1.85
N ARG A 55 10.94 -23.31 2.47
CA ARG A 55 10.73 -22.93 3.88
C ARG A 55 10.25 -21.48 3.93
N LEU A 56 9.08 -21.28 4.54
CA LEU A 56 8.57 -19.94 4.87
C LEU A 56 9.37 -19.34 6.03
N LEU A 57 9.59 -18.03 5.96
CA LEU A 57 10.23 -17.25 7.01
C LEU A 57 9.20 -16.23 7.48
N ASP A 58 8.61 -16.46 8.64
CA ASP A 58 7.49 -15.67 9.15
C ASP A 58 7.82 -14.17 9.22
N GLU A 59 9.07 -13.83 9.55
CA GLU A 59 9.60 -12.47 9.54
C GLU A 59 9.51 -11.75 8.18
N LYS A 60 9.46 -12.50 7.08
CA LYS A 60 9.37 -11.97 5.69
C LYS A 60 7.96 -12.10 5.13
N VAL A 61 7.04 -12.75 5.85
CA VAL A 61 5.65 -12.84 5.44
C VAL A 61 4.99 -11.49 5.72
N ARG A 62 4.26 -10.99 4.73
CA ARG A 62 3.54 -9.71 4.87
C ARG A 62 2.29 -9.92 5.70
N VAL A 63 2.07 -9.01 6.64
CA VAL A 63 0.87 -8.96 7.48
C VAL A 63 0.21 -7.60 7.26
N PHE A 64 -1.10 -7.61 7.03
CA PHE A 64 -1.90 -6.39 6.99
C PHE A 64 -2.54 -6.21 8.36
N VAL A 65 -2.04 -5.24 9.13
CA VAL A 65 -2.55 -4.96 10.47
C VAL A 65 -3.75 -4.03 10.33
N ALA A 66 -4.91 -4.47 10.82
CA ALA A 66 -6.13 -3.69 10.86
C ALA A 66 -6.48 -3.35 12.33
N PRO A 67 -7.16 -2.22 12.59
CA PRO A 67 -7.74 -1.95 13.90
C PRO A 67 -8.78 -3.01 14.30
N PRO A 68 -9.11 -3.13 15.59
CA PRO A 68 -10.19 -4.00 16.06
C PRO A 68 -11.52 -3.70 15.35
N VAL A 69 -12.27 -4.75 15.00
CA VAL A 69 -13.51 -4.61 14.22
C VAL A 69 -14.52 -3.70 14.92
N ALA A 70 -14.65 -3.81 16.25
CA ALA A 70 -15.54 -2.97 17.05
C ALA A 70 -15.20 -1.47 16.92
N GLU A 71 -13.92 -1.10 16.86
CA GLU A 71 -13.50 0.29 16.66
C GLU A 71 -13.85 0.78 15.25
N ILE A 72 -13.66 -0.08 14.24
CA ILE A 72 -14.01 0.24 12.85
C ILE A 72 -15.52 0.47 12.71
N GLU A 73 -16.35 -0.37 13.33
CA GLU A 73 -17.81 -0.27 13.26
C GLU A 73 -18.34 0.93 14.04
N SER A 74 -17.76 1.22 15.21
CA SER A 74 -18.12 2.39 16.02
C SER A 74 -17.62 3.73 15.45
N SER A 75 -16.70 3.69 14.48
CA SER A 75 -16.11 4.89 13.90
C SER A 75 -17.15 5.71 13.12
N PRO A 76 -17.23 7.04 13.35
CA PRO A 76 -18.06 7.93 12.57
C PRO A 76 -17.52 8.16 11.15
N LEU A 77 -16.27 7.76 10.88
CA LEU A 77 -15.62 7.98 9.60
C LEU A 77 -16.20 7.03 8.54
N LYS A 78 -16.61 7.59 7.40
CA LYS A 78 -17.09 6.83 6.23
C LYS A 78 -16.17 7.09 5.02
N PRO A 79 -16.16 6.18 4.03
CA PRO A 79 -15.34 6.35 2.83
C PRO A 79 -15.68 7.61 2.01
N TYR A 80 -16.90 8.13 2.18
CA TYR A 80 -17.41 9.28 1.44
C TYR A 80 -17.92 10.35 2.39
N VAL A 81 -17.96 11.59 1.88
CA VAL A 81 -18.48 12.77 2.58
C VAL A 81 -19.71 13.28 1.83
N SER A 82 -20.67 13.86 2.56
CA SER A 82 -21.83 14.50 1.94
C SER A 82 -21.41 15.68 1.06
N ARG A 83 -22.05 15.82 -0.11
CA ARG A 83 -21.82 16.94 -1.05
C ARG A 83 -22.23 18.30 -0.48
N SER A 84 -23.14 18.32 0.50
CA SER A 84 -23.62 19.56 1.14
C SER A 84 -22.68 20.11 2.20
N VAL A 85 -21.67 19.34 2.62
CA VAL A 85 -20.75 19.73 3.69
C VAL A 85 -19.55 20.46 3.09
N TYR A 86 -19.35 21.71 3.51
CA TYR A 86 -18.22 22.53 3.12
C TYR A 86 -17.42 22.95 4.35
N LEU A 87 -16.09 22.81 4.29
CA LEU A 87 -15.20 23.28 5.35
C LEU A 87 -15.13 24.80 5.38
N SER A 88 -15.39 25.38 6.54
CA SER A 88 -15.16 26.80 6.82
C SER A 88 -13.66 27.14 6.75
N LYS A 89 -13.33 28.43 6.63
CA LYS A 89 -11.92 28.89 6.60
C LYS A 89 -11.15 28.48 7.88
N LYS A 90 -11.82 28.52 9.03
CA LYS A 90 -11.23 28.14 10.33
C LYS A 90 -10.98 26.64 10.40
N GLU A 91 -11.97 25.80 10.03
CA GLU A 91 -11.81 24.34 10.02
C GLU A 91 -10.73 23.89 9.04
N ARG A 92 -10.66 24.53 7.87
CA ARG A 92 -9.61 24.25 6.88
C ARG A 92 -8.21 24.56 7.42
N GLN A 93 -8.09 25.52 8.33
CA GLN A 93 -6.82 25.89 8.94
C GLN A 93 -6.50 25.10 10.23
N ALA A 94 -7.48 24.39 10.80
CA ALA A 94 -7.37 23.80 12.14
C ALA A 94 -6.32 22.69 12.28
N VAL A 95 -6.08 21.90 11.23
CA VAL A 95 -5.18 20.73 11.34
C VAL A 95 -3.73 21.10 11.03
N PHE A 96 -3.47 21.68 9.85
CA PHE A 96 -2.12 22.06 9.41
C PHE A 96 -2.06 23.44 8.74
N GLY A 97 -3.16 24.19 8.70
CA GLY A 97 -3.18 25.45 7.95
C GLY A 97 -2.91 25.25 6.45
N LYS A 98 -2.33 26.27 5.82
CA LYS A 98 -1.65 26.11 4.53
C LYS A 98 -0.27 25.52 4.80
N LEU A 99 -0.01 24.34 4.24
CA LEU A 99 1.33 23.77 4.25
C LEU A 99 2.31 24.69 3.51
N PRO A 100 3.53 24.86 4.01
CA PRO A 100 4.54 25.68 3.34
C PRO A 100 4.97 25.01 2.03
N ALA A 101 5.49 25.82 1.11
CA ALA A 101 6.09 25.31 -0.11
C ALA A 101 7.26 24.37 0.25
N GLY A 102 7.20 23.11 -0.20
CA GLY A 102 8.15 22.07 0.18
C GLY A 102 7.67 21.11 1.29
N GLY A 103 6.45 21.30 1.81
CA GLY A 103 5.86 20.41 2.82
C GLY A 103 6.28 20.73 4.26
N LEU A 104 5.86 19.88 5.20
CA LEU A 104 6.19 20.03 6.63
C LEU A 104 7.67 19.76 6.87
N GLN A 105 8.39 20.78 7.33
CA GLN A 105 9.76 20.63 7.81
C GLN A 105 9.80 20.19 9.27
N GLY A 106 10.91 19.57 9.70
CA GLY A 106 11.07 19.08 11.07
C GLY A 106 10.89 20.18 12.13
N ALA A 107 11.38 21.40 11.87
CA ALA A 107 11.22 22.55 12.77
C ALA A 107 9.74 22.91 13.02
N GLN A 108 8.89 22.83 12.00
CA GLN A 108 7.47 23.16 12.09
C GLN A 108 6.69 22.08 12.84
N LEU A 109 7.04 20.80 12.61
CA LEU A 109 6.49 19.68 13.38
C LEU A 109 6.84 19.80 14.86
N LEU A 110 8.07 20.19 15.18
CA LEU A 110 8.53 20.40 16.54
C LEU A 110 7.79 21.56 17.21
N GLU A 111 7.59 22.67 16.52
CA GLU A 111 6.81 23.81 17.04
C GLU A 111 5.35 23.42 17.31
N LEU A 112 4.71 22.71 16.38
CA LEU A 112 3.35 22.17 16.55
C LEU A 112 3.27 21.22 17.75
N ALA A 113 4.25 20.33 17.91
CA ALA A 113 4.32 19.42 19.04
C ALA A 113 4.44 20.19 20.37
N ARG A 114 5.29 21.23 20.44
CA ARG A 114 5.42 22.09 21.63
C ARG A 114 4.10 22.79 21.99
N LYS A 115 3.40 23.35 21.00
CA LYS A 115 2.10 24.01 21.21
C LYS A 115 1.05 23.04 21.75
N ARG A 116 0.92 21.85 21.15
CA ARG A 116 -0.01 20.81 21.63
C ARG A 116 0.33 20.32 23.03
N MET A 117 1.61 20.16 23.35
CA MET A 117 2.05 19.79 24.70
C MET A 117 1.68 20.87 25.73
N SER A 118 1.88 22.15 25.42
CA SER A 118 1.46 23.23 26.33
C SER A 118 -0.06 23.30 26.53
N GLU A 119 -0.85 23.10 25.47
CA GLU A 119 -2.32 23.06 25.57
C GLU A 119 -2.82 21.86 26.38
N ALA A 120 -2.15 20.71 26.28
CA ALA A 120 -2.47 19.52 27.06
C ALA A 120 -2.18 19.72 28.55
N VAL A 121 -1.07 20.37 28.90
CA VAL A 121 -0.71 20.71 30.28
C VAL A 121 -1.73 21.69 30.89
N VAL A 122 -2.13 22.72 30.14
CA VAL A 122 -3.13 23.72 30.60
C VAL A 122 -4.52 23.12 30.79
N LYS A 123 -4.88 22.05 30.06
CA LYS A 123 -6.17 21.35 30.23
C LYS A 123 -6.22 20.39 31.44
N GLN A 124 -5.08 20.06 32.04
CA GLN A 124 -4.99 19.16 33.19
C GLN A 124 -4.94 19.90 34.53
N THR A 125 -4.70 21.21 34.52
CA THR A 125 -4.80 22.12 35.67
C THR A 125 -6.17 22.77 35.72
#